data_AF-M0FPT9-F1
#
_entry.id   AF-M0FPT9-F1
#
_cell.length_a   1.000
_cell.length_b   1.000
_cell.length_c   1.000
_cell.angle_alpha   90.00
_cell.angle_beta   90.00
_cell.angle_gamma   90.00
#
_symmetry.space_group_name_H-M   'P 1'
#
loop_
_entity.id
_entity.type
_entity.pdbx_description
1 polymer ?
#
loop_
_entity_poly.entity_id
_entity_poly.type
_entity_poly.pdbx_seq_one_letter_code
_entity_poly.pdbx_strand_id
1 'polypeptide(L)'
;MNDVESTEAVRQALENSNRIIPFVFLRPDRRGRTASFVSYFDHLADQGIIDAGYVMGSGSSVFANETKCEVTEIDADADPEAVLDRLLDHGQPVMIMGNTVDEFMRQIDSEINSRAQSRSLVERLDEVSVS
;
A
#
# COMPACT_ATOMS: atom_id res chain seq x y z
N MET A 1 6.06 -1.44 4.71
CA MET A 1 6.89 -2.65 4.95
C MET A 1 7.97 -2.72 3.89
N ASN A 2 9.17 -3.23 4.18
CA ASN A 2 10.27 -3.10 3.22
C ASN A 2 10.41 -4.32 2.29
N ASP A 3 10.12 -5.55 2.72
CA ASP A 3 10.34 -6.80 1.97
C ASP A 3 9.09 -7.69 1.96
N VAL A 4 9.10 -8.75 1.12
CA VAL A 4 7.95 -9.63 0.90
C VAL A 4 7.61 -10.47 2.14
N GLU A 5 8.60 -11.02 2.84
CA GLU A 5 8.36 -11.88 4.00
C GLU A 5 7.70 -11.11 5.14
N SER A 6 8.23 -9.91 5.46
CA SER A 6 7.62 -9.05 6.48
C SER A 6 6.24 -8.56 6.08
N THR A 7 6.01 -8.31 4.79
CA THR A 7 4.70 -7.93 4.27
C THR A 7 3.69 -9.05 4.43
N GLU A 8 4.06 -10.28 4.08
CA GLU A 8 3.18 -11.44 4.16
C GLU A 8 2.84 -11.82 5.61
N ALA A 9 3.82 -11.75 6.51
CA ALA A 9 3.60 -11.98 7.93
C ALA A 9 2.59 -10.98 8.51
N VAL A 10 2.70 -9.69 8.15
CA VAL A 10 1.73 -8.67 8.54
C VAL A 10 0.37 -8.94 7.91
N ARG A 11 0.33 -9.26 6.60
CA ARG A 11 -0.92 -9.55 5.88
C ARG A 11 -1.71 -10.63 6.61
N GLN A 12 -1.08 -11.78 6.90
CA GLN A 12 -1.74 -12.91 7.55
C GLN A 12 -2.26 -12.60 8.96
N ALA A 13 -1.67 -11.60 9.65
CA ALA A 13 -2.11 -11.16 10.96
C ALA A 13 -3.32 -10.19 10.91
N LEU A 14 -3.67 -9.64 9.75
CA LEU A 14 -4.80 -8.72 9.62
C LEU A 14 -6.14 -9.47 9.60
N GLU A 15 -7.13 -8.91 10.28
CA GLU A 15 -8.53 -9.26 10.04
C GLU A 15 -8.92 -8.90 8.60
N ASN A 16 -9.67 -9.77 7.92
CA ASN A 16 -10.02 -9.63 6.51
C ASN A 16 -8.82 -9.62 5.53
N SER A 17 -7.71 -10.26 5.90
CA SER A 17 -6.51 -10.41 5.06
C SER A 17 -6.73 -11.17 3.74
N ASN A 18 -7.90 -11.78 3.56
CA ASN A 18 -8.26 -12.54 2.37
C ASN A 18 -8.51 -11.66 1.15
N ARG A 19 -8.72 -10.34 1.31
CA ARG A 19 -8.72 -9.38 0.20
C ARG A 19 -8.05 -8.08 0.62
N ILE A 20 -7.11 -7.58 -0.18
CA ILE A 20 -6.35 -6.36 0.13
C ILE A 20 -6.14 -5.49 -1.12
N ILE A 21 -5.77 -4.23 -0.92
CA ILE A 21 -5.22 -3.34 -1.95
C ILE A 21 -3.71 -3.21 -1.74
N PRO A 22 -2.87 -3.83 -2.59
CA PRO A 22 -1.43 -3.69 -2.51
C PRO A 22 -0.96 -2.41 -3.20
N PHE A 23 -0.08 -1.67 -2.56
CA PHE A 23 0.67 -0.55 -3.14
C PHE A 23 2.17 -0.77 -2.95
N VAL A 24 2.97 -0.72 -4.01
CA VAL A 24 4.43 -0.88 -3.94
C VAL A 24 5.18 0.34 -4.45
N PHE A 25 6.12 0.84 -3.65
CA PHE A 25 7.03 1.91 -4.02
C PHE A 25 8.41 1.35 -4.37
N LEU A 26 8.80 1.49 -5.64
CA LEU A 26 10.04 0.96 -6.22
C LEU A 26 11.12 2.04 -6.28
N ARG A 27 12.27 1.73 -5.68
CA ARG A 27 13.40 2.67 -5.60
C ARG A 27 14.45 2.46 -6.70
N PRO A 28 15.09 3.55 -7.20
CA PRO A 28 16.08 3.45 -8.28
C PRO A 28 17.31 2.64 -7.93
N ASP A 29 17.73 2.71 -6.66
CA ASP A 29 18.94 2.07 -6.15
C ASP A 29 18.72 0.60 -5.76
N ARG A 30 17.52 0.04 -5.93
CA ARG A 30 17.15 -1.31 -5.47
C ARG A 30 16.44 -2.17 -6.52
N ARG A 31 16.94 -2.14 -7.76
CA ARG A 31 16.35 -2.86 -8.92
C ARG A 31 16.12 -4.35 -8.72
N GLY A 32 16.95 -5.04 -7.91
CA GLY A 32 16.80 -6.47 -7.63
C GLY A 32 15.50 -6.83 -6.88
N ARG A 33 14.79 -5.86 -6.31
CA ARG A 33 13.57 -6.10 -5.52
C ARG A 33 12.30 -6.09 -6.37
N THR A 34 12.35 -5.53 -7.57
CA THR A 34 11.21 -5.49 -8.50
C THR A 34 10.71 -6.91 -8.78
N ALA A 35 11.60 -7.84 -9.14
CA ALA A 35 11.23 -9.22 -9.45
C ALA A 35 10.56 -9.94 -8.26
N SER A 36 11.05 -9.74 -7.04
CA SER A 36 10.44 -10.34 -5.84
C SER A 36 9.02 -9.83 -5.60
N PHE A 37 8.77 -8.52 -5.80
CA PHE A 37 7.43 -7.97 -5.66
C PHE A 37 6.50 -8.39 -6.80
N VAL A 38 7.01 -8.55 -8.03
CA VAL A 38 6.22 -9.10 -9.15
C VAL A 38 5.74 -10.50 -8.79
N SER A 39 6.67 -11.38 -8.39
CA SER A 39 6.32 -12.75 -7.97
C SER A 39 5.35 -12.77 -6.78
N TYR A 40 5.43 -11.78 -5.88
CA TYR A 40 4.50 -11.67 -4.76
C TYR A 40 3.09 -11.25 -5.23
N PHE A 41 2.97 -10.25 -6.10
CA PHE A 41 1.67 -9.84 -6.66
C PHE A 41 1.02 -10.98 -7.44
N ASP A 42 1.78 -11.68 -8.28
CA ASP A 42 1.30 -12.86 -9.00
C ASP A 42 0.79 -13.93 -8.04
N HIS A 43 1.53 -14.21 -6.96
CA HIS A 43 1.10 -15.18 -5.95
C HIS A 43 -0.22 -14.76 -5.27
N LEU A 44 -0.34 -13.49 -4.89
CA LEU A 44 -1.58 -12.96 -4.30
C LEU A 44 -2.76 -13.04 -5.26
N ALA A 45 -2.54 -12.75 -6.54
CA ALA A 45 -3.56 -12.83 -7.59
C ALA A 45 -3.99 -14.28 -7.86
N ASP A 46 -3.03 -15.21 -7.95
CA ASP A 46 -3.30 -16.64 -8.13
C ASP A 46 -4.12 -17.24 -6.96
N GLN A 47 -4.04 -16.64 -5.77
CA GLN A 47 -4.84 -17.01 -4.59
C GLN A 47 -6.18 -16.24 -4.49
N GLY A 48 -6.47 -15.32 -5.40
CA GLY A 48 -7.66 -14.47 -5.36
C GLY A 48 -7.65 -13.43 -4.21
N ILE A 49 -6.48 -13.13 -3.66
CA ILE A 49 -6.30 -12.17 -2.57
C ILE A 49 -6.31 -10.73 -3.10
N ILE A 50 -5.88 -10.52 -4.34
CA ILE A 50 -5.92 -9.22 -5.02
C ILE A 50 -6.53 -9.39 -6.41
N ASP A 51 -7.33 -8.40 -6.83
CA ASP A 51 -7.81 -8.29 -8.21
C ASP A 51 -6.91 -7.34 -9.01
N ALA A 52 -6.42 -6.29 -8.35
CA ALA A 52 -5.54 -5.28 -8.91
C ALA A 52 -4.61 -4.71 -7.83
N GLY A 53 -3.62 -3.93 -8.25
CA GLY A 53 -2.69 -3.24 -7.36
C GLY A 53 -2.16 -1.93 -7.91
N TYR A 54 -1.31 -1.29 -7.12
CA TYR A 54 -0.73 0.00 -7.45
C TYR A 54 0.79 -0.03 -7.31
N VAL A 55 1.47 0.71 -8.20
CA VAL A 55 2.92 0.84 -8.17
C VAL A 55 3.35 2.29 -8.39
N MET A 56 4.43 2.69 -7.73
CA MET A 56 5.04 4.00 -7.91
C MET A 56 6.56 3.89 -7.89
N GLY A 57 7.23 4.85 -8.53
CA GLY A 57 8.68 4.99 -8.49
C GLY A 57 9.38 4.34 -9.68
N SER A 58 10.69 4.14 -9.57
CA SER A 58 11.49 3.71 -10.71
C SER A 58 11.25 2.24 -11.05
N GLY A 59 10.94 1.97 -12.31
CA GLY A 59 10.63 0.62 -12.77
C GLY A 59 9.16 0.23 -12.58
N SER A 60 8.28 1.18 -12.26
CA SER A 60 6.83 0.99 -12.24
C SER A 60 6.31 0.37 -13.52
N SER A 61 6.76 0.85 -14.68
CA SER A 61 6.30 0.33 -15.97
C SER A 61 6.81 -1.08 -16.23
N VAL A 62 8.03 -1.42 -15.79
CA VAL A 62 8.53 -2.80 -15.87
C VAL A 62 7.70 -3.70 -14.94
N PHE A 63 7.46 -3.24 -13.72
CA PHE A 63 6.66 -3.97 -12.73
C PHE A 63 5.24 -4.25 -13.24
N ALA A 64 4.56 -3.24 -13.77
CA ALA A 64 3.22 -3.35 -14.31
C ALA A 64 3.15 -4.30 -15.51
N ASN A 65 4.16 -4.28 -16.39
CA ASN A 65 4.21 -5.17 -17.55
C ASN A 65 4.54 -6.64 -17.21
N GLU A 66 5.29 -6.88 -16.14
CA GLU A 66 5.72 -8.24 -15.75
C GLU A 66 4.73 -8.93 -14.80
N THR A 67 3.84 -8.17 -14.16
CA THR A 67 2.83 -8.73 -13.25
C THR A 67 1.63 -9.24 -14.05
N LYS A 68 1.06 -10.39 -13.65
CA LYS A 68 -0.11 -11.00 -14.30
C LYS A 68 -1.42 -10.28 -13.99
N CYS A 69 -1.53 -9.67 -12.81
CA CYS A 69 -2.70 -8.91 -12.40
C CYS A 69 -2.64 -7.47 -12.89
N GLU A 70 -3.81 -6.81 -12.89
CA GLU A 70 -3.88 -5.40 -13.26
C GLU A 70 -3.11 -4.55 -12.25
N VAL A 71 -2.15 -3.76 -12.73
CA VAL A 71 -1.38 -2.84 -11.91
C VAL A 71 -1.50 -1.45 -12.48
N THR A 72 -1.97 -0.51 -11.65
CA THR A 72 -2.00 0.91 -11.99
C THR A 72 -0.72 1.58 -11.54
N GLU A 73 -0.03 2.23 -12.48
CA GLU A 73 1.09 3.13 -12.17
C GLU A 73 0.57 4.46 -11.61
N ILE A 74 1.19 4.93 -10.53
CA ILE A 74 0.96 6.24 -9.94
C ILE A 74 2.07 7.19 -10.39
N ASP A 75 1.67 8.35 -10.90
CA ASP A 75 2.58 9.39 -11.39
C ASP A 75 3.48 9.92 -10.28
N ALA A 76 4.77 10.14 -10.60
CA ALA A 76 5.80 10.50 -9.61
C ALA A 76 5.54 11.84 -8.89
N ASP A 77 4.71 12.71 -9.45
CA ASP A 77 4.30 14.00 -8.90
C ASP A 77 2.90 13.97 -8.25
N ALA A 78 2.30 12.78 -8.12
CA ALA A 78 1.00 12.62 -7.49
C ALA A 78 1.04 13.09 -6.02
N ASP A 79 -0.04 13.76 -5.63
CA ASP A 79 -0.24 14.21 -4.27
C ASP A 79 -0.44 13.02 -3.31
N PRO A 80 0.35 12.90 -2.22
CA PRO A 80 0.23 11.81 -1.25
C PRO A 80 -1.16 11.65 -0.65
N GLU A 81 -1.86 12.75 -0.37
CA GLU A 81 -3.21 12.73 0.20
C GLU A 81 -4.19 12.09 -0.80
N ALA A 82 -4.17 12.56 -2.05
CA ALA A 82 -5.00 12.01 -3.13
C ALA A 82 -4.68 10.53 -3.43
N VAL A 83 -3.41 10.12 -3.36
CA VAL A 83 -3.03 8.70 -3.51
C VAL A 83 -3.62 7.88 -2.37
N LEU A 84 -3.51 8.34 -1.12
CA LEU A 84 -4.06 7.61 0.01
C LEU A 84 -5.58 7.50 -0.06
N ASP A 85 -6.28 8.58 -0.45
CA ASP A 85 -7.72 8.55 -0.69
C ASP A 85 -8.11 7.50 -1.73
N ARG A 86 -7.41 7.49 -2.87
CA ARG A 86 -7.64 6.52 -3.94
C ARG A 86 -7.44 5.08 -3.47
N LEU A 87 -6.45 4.82 -2.63
CA LEU A 87 -6.19 3.47 -2.12
C LEU A 87 -7.28 3.03 -1.13
N LEU A 88 -7.78 3.95 -0.29
CA LEU A 88 -8.78 3.67 0.73
C LEU A 88 -10.21 3.57 0.18
N ASP A 89 -10.50 4.20 -0.96
CA ASP A 89 -11.83 4.21 -1.59
C ASP A 89 -12.37 2.80 -1.94
N HIS A 90 -11.49 1.81 -2.08
CA HIS A 90 -11.86 0.41 -2.35
C HIS A 90 -12.53 -0.30 -1.16
N GLY A 91 -12.48 0.28 0.05
CA GLY A 91 -13.06 -0.30 1.25
C GLY A 91 -12.38 -1.59 1.73
N GLN A 92 -11.19 -1.89 1.20
CA GLN A 92 -10.36 -3.05 1.55
C GLN A 92 -9.10 -2.59 2.30
N PRO A 93 -8.50 -3.44 3.17
CA PRO A 93 -7.23 -3.12 3.81
C PRO A 93 -6.14 -2.80 2.78
N VAL A 94 -5.46 -1.67 2.96
CA VAL A 94 -4.36 -1.24 2.10
C VAL A 94 -3.02 -1.71 2.66
N MET A 95 -2.22 -2.36 1.83
CA MET A 95 -0.88 -2.86 2.18
C MET A 95 0.20 -2.07 1.43
N ILE A 96 0.89 -1.19 2.15
CA ILE A 96 1.93 -0.31 1.59
C ILE A 96 3.31 -0.94 1.75
N MET A 97 3.92 -1.28 0.62
CA MET A 97 5.24 -1.88 0.49
C MET A 97 6.24 -0.82 0.01
N GLY A 98 7.06 -0.34 0.92
CA GLY A 98 8.03 0.72 0.70
C GLY A 98 8.74 1.06 2.01
N ASN A 99 9.78 1.88 1.90
CA ASN A 99 10.45 2.46 3.05
C ASN A 99 10.28 3.99 3.06
N THR A 100 10.31 4.58 4.24
CA THR A 100 10.16 6.03 4.48
C THR A 100 11.46 6.80 4.26
N VAL A 101 12.36 6.30 3.40
CA VAL A 101 13.56 7.05 3.01
C VAL A 101 13.21 8.11 1.98
N ASP A 102 12.32 7.77 1.04
CA ASP A 102 11.84 8.67 0.01
C ASP A 102 10.87 9.71 0.60
N GLU A 103 10.88 10.93 0.06
CA GLU A 103 10.04 12.03 0.53
C GLU A 103 8.56 11.72 0.38
N PHE A 104 8.15 11.16 -0.77
CA PHE A 104 6.76 10.75 -1.00
C PHE A 104 6.30 9.76 0.07
N MET A 105 7.13 8.75 0.37
CA MET A 105 6.81 7.73 1.36
C MET A 105 6.74 8.29 2.80
N ARG A 106 7.50 9.34 3.11
CA ARG A 106 7.38 10.06 4.40
C ARG A 106 6.08 10.85 4.48
N GLN A 107 5.67 11.47 3.38
CA GLN A 107 4.43 12.23 3.33
C GLN A 107 3.21 11.30 3.48
N ILE A 108 3.21 10.14 2.80
CA ILE A 108 2.20 9.09 3.00
C ILE A 108 2.14 8.64 4.47
N ASP A 109 3.28 8.36 5.09
CA ASP A 109 3.34 7.96 6.51
C ASP A 109 2.81 9.05 7.45
N SER A 110 3.16 10.32 7.18
CA SER A 110 2.63 11.47 7.91
C SER A 110 1.12 11.58 7.79
N GLU A 111 0.58 11.37 6.58
CA GLU A 111 -0.85 11.46 6.32
C GLU A 111 -1.63 10.34 7.02
N ILE A 112 -1.12 9.11 6.98
CA ILE A 112 -1.68 7.98 7.72
C ILE A 112 -1.72 8.30 9.23
N ASN A 113 -0.63 8.81 9.79
CA ASN A 113 -0.56 9.16 11.21
C ASN A 113 -1.52 10.31 11.58
N SER A 114 -1.61 11.34 10.73
CA SER A 114 -2.54 12.46 10.91
C SER A 114 -4.00 11.99 10.96
N ARG A 115 -4.40 11.14 10.01
CA ARG A 115 -5.75 10.56 9.94
C ARG A 115 -6.05 9.63 11.11
N ALA A 116 -5.09 8.80 11.51
CA ALA A 116 -5.24 7.90 12.66
C ALA A 116 -5.44 8.67 13.97
N GLN A 117 -4.69 9.76 14.18
CA GLN A 117 -4.86 10.62 15.35
C GLN A 117 -6.23 11.31 15.33
N SER A 118 -6.63 11.84 14.17
CA SER A 118 -7.93 12.51 13.99
C SER A 118 -9.08 11.55 14.28
N ARG A 119 -9.02 10.31 13.77
CA ARG A 119 -10.04 9.28 14.03
C ARG A 119 -10.10 8.89 15.50
N SER A 120 -8.95 8.67 16.15
CA SER A 120 -8.91 8.36 17.58
C SER A 120 -9.51 9.48 18.45
N LEU A 121 -9.31 10.75 18.06
CA LEU A 121 -9.94 11.88 18.75
C LEU A 121 -11.46 11.89 18.58
N VAL A 122 -11.97 11.59 17.39
CA VAL A 122 -13.42 11.51 17.13
C VAL A 122 -14.05 10.37 17.96
N GLU A 123 -13.48 9.16 17.92
CA GLU A 123 -13.98 8.01 18.69
C GLU A 123 -14.05 8.31 20.20
N ARG A 124 -13.05 9.02 20.73
CA ARG A 124 -13.04 9.47 22.13
C ARG A 124 -14.09 10.54 22.45
N LEU A 125 -14.43 11.43 21.51
CA LEU A 125 -15.45 12.45 21.71
C LEU A 125 -16.87 11.86 21.66
N ASP A 126 -17.08 10.84 20.83
CA ASP A 126 -18.33 10.09 20.79
C ASP A 126 -18.57 9.33 22.10
N GLU A 127 -17.54 8.69 22.68
CA GLU A 127 -17.64 8.02 23.99
C GLU A 127 -18.02 8.99 25.13
N VAL A 128 -17.47 10.21 25.11
CA VAL A 128 -17.77 11.24 26.13
C VAL A 128 -19.16 11.86 25.95
N SER A 129 -19.68 11.92 24.73
CA SER A 129 -20.99 12.54 24.44
C SER A 129 -22.19 11.62 24.72
N VAL A 130 -21.94 10.31 24.93
CA VAL A 130 -22.98 9.30 25.23
C VAL A 130 -23.11 9.03 26.74
N SER A 131 -22.33 9.71 27.59
CA SER A 131 -22.35 9.61 29.06
C SER A 131 -23.07 10.78 29.73
#